data_AF-A0A8T3YZV5-F1
#
_entry.id   AF-A0A8T3YZV5-F1
#
_cell.length_a   1.000
_cell.length_b   1.000
_cell.length_c   1.000
_cell.angle_alpha   90.00
_cell.angle_beta   90.00
_cell.angle_gamma   90.00
#
_symmetry.space_group_name_H-M   'P 1'
#
loop_
_entity.id
_entity.type
_entity.pdbx_description
1 polymer ?
#
loop_
_entity_poly.entity_id
_entity_poly.type
_entity_poly.pdbx_seq_one_letter_code
_entity_poly.pdbx_strand_id
1 'polypeptide(L)'
;AGFWRVNHQQFFFIKRSNTTLITINVFWLLFIAMVPFSTEIIGEFGSYFTASVIFQLNLFFAGVLYCVNWIYAVRKGLVDEDLDETSAKLITRTTMIFPVLAIVALGLSYYFFAWANLVYLANPLIKKLIQ
;
A
#
# COMPACT_ATOMS: atom_id res chain seq x y z
N ALA A 1 2.23 -6.05 11.04
CA ALA A 1 3.29 -7.01 10.63
C ALA A 1 3.49 -7.09 9.11
N GLY A 2 2.43 -7.28 8.30
CA GLY A 2 2.55 -7.44 6.83
C GLY A 2 3.23 -6.28 6.10
N PHE A 3 2.82 -5.03 6.38
CA PHE A 3 3.42 -3.83 5.77
C PHE A 3 4.93 -3.72 6.03
N TRP A 4 5.38 -4.08 7.23
CA TRP A 4 6.79 -4.00 7.62
C TRP A 4 7.64 -5.03 6.85
N ARG A 5 7.12 -6.25 6.66
CA ARG A 5 7.79 -7.30 5.88
C ARG A 5 7.92 -6.92 4.41
N VAL A 6 6.86 -6.37 3.84
CA VAL A 6 6.82 -5.93 2.44
C VAL A 6 7.76 -4.73 2.22
N ASN A 7 7.78 -3.78 3.16
CA ASN A 7 8.73 -2.67 3.10
C ASN A 7 10.19 -3.14 3.22
N HIS A 8 10.48 -4.07 4.14
CA HIS A 8 11.84 -4.60 4.32
C HIS A 8 12.33 -5.36 3.07
N GLN A 9 11.43 -6.08 2.38
CA GLN A 9 11.75 -6.71 1.09
C GLN A 9 12.09 -5.69 0.00
N GLN A 10 11.43 -4.53 -0.04
CA GLN A 10 11.80 -3.45 -0.97
C GLN A 10 13.13 -2.79 -0.59
N PHE A 11 13.35 -2.48 0.68
CA PHE A 11 14.58 -1.84 1.14
C PHE A 11 15.82 -2.72 0.94
N PHE A 12 15.67 -4.05 0.87
CA PHE A 12 16.76 -4.95 0.51
C PHE A 12 17.36 -4.63 -0.87
N PHE A 13 16.53 -4.21 -1.82
CA PHE A 13 16.96 -3.89 -3.17
C PHE A 13 17.44 -2.44 -3.33
N ILE A 14 17.12 -1.55 -2.39
CA ILE A 14 17.52 -0.14 -2.44
C ILE A 14 18.92 -0.01 -1.82
N LYS A 15 19.96 0.09 -2.67
CA LYS A 15 21.36 0.18 -2.26
C LYS A 15 21.82 1.63 -2.01
N ARG A 16 21.13 2.63 -2.57
CA ARG A 16 21.45 4.04 -2.40
C ARG A 16 20.21 4.82 -1.93
N SER A 17 20.38 5.74 -0.99
CA SER A 17 19.31 6.64 -0.57
C SER A 17 19.64 8.09 -0.92
N ASN A 18 18.61 8.87 -1.21
CA ASN A 18 18.73 10.31 -1.37
C ASN A 18 17.68 11.03 -0.52
N THR A 19 17.85 12.34 -0.31
CA THR A 19 16.96 13.13 0.53
C THR A 19 15.50 13.04 0.09
N THR A 20 15.22 13.03 -1.22
CA THR A 20 13.85 12.90 -1.74
C THR A 20 13.20 11.55 -1.42
N LEU A 21 13.93 10.45 -1.56
CA LEU A 21 13.46 9.09 -1.25
C LEU A 21 13.17 8.97 0.25
N ILE A 22 14.02 9.57 1.09
CA ILE A 22 13.79 9.64 2.54
C ILE A 22 12.52 10.43 2.83
N THR A 23 12.31 11.59 2.20
CA THR A 23 11.09 12.39 2.37
C THR A 23 9.84 11.59 1.98
N ILE A 24 9.85 10.90 0.84
CA ILE A 24 8.73 10.05 0.41
C ILE A 24 8.47 8.94 1.43
N ASN A 25 9.52 8.30 1.94
CA ASN A 25 9.40 7.26 2.95
C ASN A 25 8.84 7.79 4.29
N VAL A 26 9.24 9.00 4.71
CA VAL A 26 8.70 9.65 5.92
C VAL A 26 7.20 9.94 5.76
N PHE A 27 6.78 10.46 4.60
CA PHE A 27 5.35 10.62 4.31
C PHE A 27 4.62 9.29 4.30
N TRP A 28 5.20 8.24 3.72
CA TRP A 28 4.61 6.91 3.77
C TRP A 28 4.43 6.41 5.21
N LEU A 29 5.45 6.57 6.06
CA LEU A 29 5.40 6.22 7.47
C LEU A 29 4.33 7.01 8.24
N LEU A 30 4.11 8.28 7.89
CA LEU A 30 3.03 9.09 8.47
C LEU A 30 1.67 8.42 8.26
N PHE A 31 1.33 8.03 7.02
CA PHE A 31 0.05 7.36 6.73
C PHE A 31 -0.05 5.98 7.40
N ILE A 32 1.06 5.23 7.46
CA ILE A 32 1.12 3.97 8.20
C ILE A 32 0.85 4.19 9.70
N ALA A 33 1.41 5.24 10.30
CA ALA A 33 1.17 5.60 11.70
C ALA A 33 -0.28 6.08 11.95
N MET A 34 -0.94 6.64 10.93
CA MET A 34 -2.35 7.02 10.98
C MET A 34 -3.31 5.84 10.82
N VAL A 35 -2.85 4.65 10.41
CA VAL A 35 -3.69 3.44 10.28
C VAL A 35 -4.49 3.13 11.56
N PRO A 36 -3.88 3.00 12.75
CA PRO A 36 -4.63 2.73 13.99
C PRO A 36 -5.70 3.79 14.27
N PHE A 37 -5.40 5.07 14.09
CA PHE A 37 -6.38 6.17 14.24
C PHE A 37 -7.57 6.01 13.29
N SER A 38 -7.31 5.77 12.01
CA SER A 38 -8.38 5.55 11.03
C SER A 38 -9.15 4.24 11.26
N THR A 39 -8.51 3.24 11.89
CA THR A 39 -9.13 1.97 12.27
C THR A 39 -10.06 2.14 13.48
N GLU A 40 -9.69 3.00 14.43
CA GLU A 40 -10.53 3.34 15.57
C GLU A 40 -11.80 4.09 15.12
N ILE A 41 -11.64 5.04 14.19
CA ILE A 41 -12.77 5.78 13.59
C ILE A 41 -13.76 4.83 12.92
N ILE A 42 -13.31 3.85 12.12
CA ILE A 42 -14.24 2.88 11.50
C ILE A 42 -14.79 1.87 12.52
N GLY A 43 -14.09 1.64 13.63
CA GLY A 43 -14.57 0.80 14.73
C GLY A 43 -15.73 1.44 15.49
N GLU A 44 -15.64 2.74 15.80
CA GLU A 44 -16.68 3.50 16.52
C GLU A 44 -17.80 4.00 15.59
N PHE A 45 -17.45 4.44 14.38
CA PHE A 45 -18.35 5.09 13.43
C PHE A 45 -18.55 4.27 12.14
N GLY A 46 -18.35 2.96 12.16
CA GLY A 46 -18.47 2.10 10.97
C GLY A 46 -19.83 2.14 10.29
N SER A 47 -20.85 2.63 10.99
CA SER A 47 -22.18 2.95 10.48
C SER A 47 -22.28 4.36 9.86
N TYR A 48 -21.18 5.03 9.55
CA TYR A 48 -21.15 6.29 8.81
C TYR A 48 -20.23 6.18 7.60
N PHE A 49 -20.71 6.62 6.43
CA PHE A 49 -19.94 6.61 5.20
C PHE A 49 -18.61 7.38 5.34
N THR A 50 -18.63 8.51 6.06
CA THR A 50 -17.46 9.35 6.28
C THR A 50 -16.32 8.60 6.98
N ALA A 51 -16.63 7.72 7.93
CA ALA A 51 -15.63 6.92 8.64
C ALA A 51 -14.92 5.94 7.69
N SER A 52 -15.69 5.26 6.84
CA SER A 52 -15.17 4.38 5.79
C SER A 52 -14.30 5.12 4.78
N VAL A 53 -14.71 6.31 4.36
CA VAL A 53 -13.93 7.16 3.44
C VAL A 53 -12.59 7.56 4.05
N ILE A 54 -12.56 7.98 5.33
CA ILE A 54 -11.31 8.36 6.01
C ILE A 54 -10.34 7.18 6.06
N PHE A 55 -10.84 5.99 6.42
CA PHE A 55 -10.03 4.78 6.48
C PHE A 55 -9.48 4.37 5.10
N GLN A 56 -10.33 4.36 4.08
CA GLN A 56 -9.95 3.97 2.72
C GLN A 56 -8.99 4.98 2.09
N LEU A 57 -9.18 6.29 2.33
CA LEU A 57 -8.26 7.32 1.88
C LEU A 57 -6.88 7.16 2.54
N ASN A 58 -6.85 6.88 3.85
CA ASN A 58 -5.59 6.66 4.54
C ASN A 58 -4.81 5.47 3.94
N LEU A 59 -5.49 4.34 3.71
CA LEU A 59 -4.90 3.17 3.05
C LEU A 59 -4.51 3.44 1.59
N PHE A 60 -5.32 4.22 0.86
CA PHE A 60 -5.03 4.60 -0.52
C PHE A 60 -3.74 5.41 -0.60
N PHE A 61 -3.61 6.47 0.20
CA PHE A 61 -2.40 7.30 0.23
C PHE A 61 -1.18 6.51 0.69
N ALA A 62 -1.32 5.62 1.68
CA ALA A 62 -0.24 4.71 2.07
C ALA A 62 0.20 3.81 0.89
N GLY A 63 -0.74 3.24 0.12
CA GLY A 63 -0.43 2.42 -1.04
C GLY A 63 0.20 3.21 -2.20
N VAL A 64 -0.28 4.43 -2.46
CA VAL A 64 0.26 5.31 -3.50
C VAL A 64 1.68 5.73 -3.16
N LEU A 65 1.93 6.20 -1.93
CA LEU A 65 3.28 6.62 -1.51
C LEU A 65 4.27 5.45 -1.53
N TYR A 66 3.82 4.24 -1.20
CA TYR A 66 4.62 3.02 -1.32
C TYR A 66 5.02 2.75 -2.78
N CYS A 67 4.09 2.90 -3.72
CA CYS A 67 4.35 2.74 -5.15
C CYS A 67 5.26 3.84 -5.70
N VAL A 68 5.04 5.09 -5.30
CA VAL A 68 5.87 6.23 -5.67
C VAL A 68 7.30 6.05 -5.17
N ASN A 69 7.48 5.53 -3.95
CA ASN A 69 8.81 5.24 -3.39
C ASN A 69 9.60 4.28 -4.29
N TRP A 70 8.97 3.17 -4.70
CA TRP A 70 9.57 2.18 -5.59
C TRP A 70 9.87 2.72 -6.98
N ILE A 71 8.90 3.35 -7.62
CA ILE A 71 9.06 3.92 -8.97
C ILE A 71 10.17 4.97 -8.97
N TYR A 72 10.24 5.79 -7.92
CA TYR A 72 11.30 6.79 -7.77
C TYR A 72 12.67 6.12 -7.62
N ALA A 73 12.79 5.10 -6.77
CA ALA A 73 14.04 4.36 -6.58
C ALA A 73 14.53 3.74 -7.90
N VAL A 74 13.65 3.06 -8.65
CA VAL A 74 13.97 2.46 -9.95
C VAL A 74 14.38 3.54 -10.97
N ARG A 75 13.60 4.61 -11.10
CA ARG A 75 13.88 5.70 -12.06
C ARG A 75 15.19 6.44 -11.79
N LYS A 76 15.61 6.51 -10.53
CA LYS A 76 16.86 7.17 -10.13
C LYS A 76 18.05 6.22 -10.04
N GLY A 77 17.90 4.95 -10.40
CA GLY A 77 18.98 3.96 -10.32
C GLY A 77 19.48 3.79 -8.88
N LEU A 78 18.59 3.93 -7.89
CA LEU A 78 18.91 3.76 -6.47
C LEU A 78 18.81 2.29 -6.03
N VAL A 79 18.30 1.45 -6.93
CA VAL A 79 18.11 0.02 -6.76
C VAL A 79 19.36 -0.72 -7.25
N ASP A 80 19.60 -1.91 -6.74
CA ASP A 80 20.74 -2.77 -7.10
C ASP A 80 20.92 -2.90 -8.62
N GLU A 81 22.16 -2.79 -9.11
CA GLU A 81 22.48 -2.87 -10.54
C GLU A 81 22.25 -4.30 -11.09
N ASP A 82 22.34 -5.30 -10.22
CA ASP A 82 22.05 -6.70 -10.52
C ASP A 82 20.53 -7.01 -10.59
N LEU A 83 19.68 -6.01 -10.38
CA LEU A 83 18.24 -6.21 -10.40
C LEU A 83 17.74 -6.32 -11.84
N ASP A 84 17.43 -7.56 -12.25
CA ASP A 84 16.84 -7.85 -13.55
C ASP A 84 15.58 -6.99 -13.82
N GLU A 85 15.49 -6.38 -15.02
CA GLU A 85 14.39 -5.49 -15.40
C GLU A 85 13.01 -6.17 -15.27
N THR A 86 12.98 -7.49 -15.48
CA THR A 86 11.79 -8.32 -15.32
C THR A 86 11.31 -8.35 -13.88
N SER A 87 12.25 -8.47 -12.93
CA SER A 87 11.97 -8.42 -11.49
C SER A 87 11.52 -7.01 -11.07
N ALA A 88 12.14 -5.97 -11.61
CA ALA A 88 11.73 -4.58 -11.37
C ALA A 88 10.27 -4.33 -11.78
N LYS A 89 9.88 -4.81 -12.97
CA LYS A 89 8.51 -4.70 -13.48
C LYS A 89 7.52 -5.53 -12.65
N LEU A 90 7.90 -6.73 -12.23
CA LEU A 90 7.07 -7.59 -11.39
C LEU A 90 6.76 -6.92 -10.05
N ILE A 91 7.78 -6.40 -9.36
CA ILE A 91 7.63 -5.69 -8.09
C ILE A 91 6.77 -4.45 -8.28
N THR A 92 6.99 -3.69 -9.36
CA THR A 92 6.16 -2.51 -9.68
C THR A 92 4.68 -2.89 -9.83
N ARG A 93 4.41 -3.97 -10.57
CA ARG A 93 3.04 -4.47 -10.81
C ARG A 93 2.38 -4.95 -9.51
N THR A 94 3.09 -5.69 -8.68
CA THR A 94 2.58 -6.13 -7.37
C THR A 94 2.34 -4.95 -6.43
N THR A 95 3.18 -3.92 -6.49
CA THR A 95 3.06 -2.72 -5.66
C THR A 95 1.84 -1.88 -6.06
N MET A 96 1.47 -1.86 -7.34
CA MET A 96 0.25 -1.19 -7.83
C MET A 96 -1.06 -1.89 -7.43
N ILE A 97 -1.03 -3.19 -7.09
CA ILE A 97 -2.25 -3.93 -6.69
C ILE A 97 -2.85 -3.32 -5.41
N PHE A 98 -2.01 -2.87 -4.48
CA PHE A 98 -2.47 -2.33 -3.19
C PHE A 98 -3.31 -1.04 -3.32
N PRO A 99 -2.86 0.02 -4.01
CA PRO A 99 -3.66 1.22 -4.23
C PRO A 99 -4.89 0.98 -5.12
N VAL A 100 -4.80 0.08 -6.10
CA VAL A 100 -5.97 -0.30 -6.92
C VAL A 100 -7.04 -0.99 -6.06
N LEU A 101 -6.63 -1.92 -5.18
CA LEU A 101 -7.53 -2.54 -4.22
C LEU A 101 -8.16 -1.52 -3.27
N ALA A 102 -7.41 -0.50 -2.84
CA ALA A 102 -7.94 0.57 -2.00
C ALA A 102 -9.02 1.38 -2.72
N ILE A 103 -8.82 1.76 -4.00
CA ILE A 103 -9.86 2.44 -4.82
C ILE A 103 -11.09 1.54 -4.99
N VAL A 104 -10.88 0.26 -5.30
CA VAL A 104 -11.96 -0.71 -5.49
C VAL A 104 -12.76 -0.90 -4.19
N ALA A 105 -12.09 -1.00 -3.04
CA ALA A 105 -12.73 -1.03 -1.73
C ALA A 105 -13.51 0.26 -1.43
N LEU A 106 -13.00 1.41 -1.87
CA LEU A 106 -13.66 2.71 -1.73
C LEU A 106 -14.97 2.77 -2.53
N GLY A 107 -14.96 2.28 -3.78
CA GLY A 107 -16.16 2.13 -4.59
C GLY A 107 -17.17 1.11 -4.05
N LEU A 108 -16.68 -0.02 -3.52
CA LEU A 108 -17.52 -1.05 -2.88
C LEU A 108 -18.14 -0.57 -1.56
N SER A 109 -17.43 0.27 -0.81
CA SER A 109 -17.92 0.85 0.45
C SER A 109 -19.13 1.75 0.28
N TYR A 110 -19.30 2.35 -0.90
CA TYR A 110 -20.50 3.12 -1.23
C TYR A 110 -21.76 2.23 -1.31
N TYR A 111 -21.60 0.96 -1.70
CA TYR A 111 -22.71 0.02 -1.87
C TYR A 111 -22.90 -0.94 -0.68
N PHE A 112 -21.84 -1.31 0.02
CA PHE A 112 -21.85 -2.30 1.09
C PHE A 112 -21.19 -1.73 2.36
N PHE A 113 -21.99 -0.98 3.10
CA PHE A 113 -21.62 -0.25 4.33
C PHE A 113 -20.85 -1.06 5.39
N ALA A 114 -21.04 -2.39 5.45
CA ALA A 114 -20.38 -3.27 6.43
C ALA A 114 -19.61 -4.47 5.82
N TRP A 115 -19.89 -4.85 4.56
CA TRP A 115 -19.33 -6.07 3.95
C TRP A 115 -18.05 -5.84 3.13
N ALA A 116 -17.70 -4.58 2.83
CA ALA A 116 -16.50 -4.25 2.03
C ALA A 116 -15.19 -4.75 2.69
N ASN A 117 -15.14 -4.83 4.02
CA ASN A 117 -13.97 -5.32 4.75
C ASN A 117 -13.69 -6.82 4.54
N LEU A 118 -14.68 -7.62 4.12
CA LEU A 118 -14.49 -9.04 3.83
C LEU A 118 -13.68 -9.30 2.55
N VAL A 119 -13.54 -8.30 1.68
CA VAL A 119 -12.68 -8.39 0.47
C VAL A 119 -11.22 -8.62 0.84
N TYR A 120 -10.76 -8.11 2.00
CA TYR A 120 -9.39 -8.33 2.47
C TYR A 120 -9.12 -9.78 2.93
N LEU A 121 -10.15 -10.55 3.31
CA LEU A 121 -10.02 -11.99 3.61
C LEU A 121 -9.74 -12.83 2.36
N ALA A 122 -10.03 -12.32 1.16
CA ALA A 122 -9.76 -13.01 -0.11
C ALA A 122 -8.30 -12.89 -0.58
N ASN A 123 -7.52 -11.95 -0.02
CA ASN A 123 -6.11 -11.73 -0.36
C ASN A 123 -5.21 -12.99 -0.30
N PRO A 124 -5.27 -13.86 0.73
CA PRO A 124 -4.49 -15.10 0.75
C PRO A 124 -4.90 -16.11 -0.33
N LEU A 125 -6.18 -16.15 -0.73
CA LEU A 125 -6.68 -17.06 -1.75
C LEU A 125 -6.23 -16.65 -3.16
N ILE A 126 -6.24 -15.35 -3.45
CA ILE A 126 -5.80 -14.82 -4.74
C ILE A 126 -4.30 -15.07 -4.96
N LYS A 127 -3.48 -14.92 -3.91
CA LYS A 127 -2.05 -15.24 -3.99
C LYS A 127 -1.77 -16.72 -4.28
N LYS A 128 -2.63 -17.62 -3.79
CA LYS A 128 -2.47 -19.07 -3.97
C LYS A 128 -2.95 -19.57 -5.35
N LEU A 129 -3.77 -18.79 -6.04
CA LEU A 129 -4.26 -19.14 -7.39
C LEU A 129 -3.32 -18.69 -8.52
N ILE A 130 -2.39 -17.78 -8.21
CA ILE A 130 -1.42 -17.20 -9.15
C ILE A 130 -0.04 -17.89 -9.02
N GLN A 131 0.20 -18.63 -7.94
CA GLN A 131 1.39 -19.45 -7.72
C GLN A 131 1.19 -20.87 -8.25
#